data_AF-A0A2V5YCR9-F1
#
_entry.id   AF-A0A2V5YCR9-F1
#
_cell.length_a   1.000
_cell.length_b   1.000
_cell.length_c   1.000
_cell.angle_alpha   90.00
_cell.angle_beta   90.00
_cell.angle_gamma   90.00
#
_symmetry.space_group_name_H-M   'P 1'
#
loop_
_entity.id
_entity.type
_entity.pdbx_description
1 polymer ?
#
loop_
_entity_poly.entity_id
_entity_poly.type
_entity_poly.pdbx_seq_one_letter_code
_entity_poly.pdbx_strand_id
1 'polypeptide(L)'
;MTKSDALKPRRQLGLFDATMIVMGGIVGAGIFVNPSEVAHRVHTPFLILGVWVLGGIFAMWGAFIWAELATRLPGTGGQYLYLREAYHPAVAFVYGWGLLLVTQTGGMAAVAVIFASYFRALTGVAWNGSVIAAVVLLGLTGINCLGARAGSSVQSVFMLLRIAAIAGLVIFGFALGGGSLK
;
A
#
# COMPACT_ATOMS: atom_id res chain seq x y z
N MET A 1 4.03 -29.30 -28.09
CA MET A 1 4.01 -28.40 -26.91
C MET A 1 5.40 -28.39 -26.29
N THR A 2 6.19 -27.36 -26.58
CA THR A 2 7.50 -27.14 -25.96
C THR A 2 7.32 -26.84 -24.47
N LYS A 3 8.16 -27.41 -23.61
CA LYS A 3 8.15 -27.31 -22.13
C LYS A 3 8.02 -25.87 -21.58
N SER A 4 8.32 -24.86 -22.41
CA SER A 4 8.19 -23.42 -22.15
C SER A 4 6.74 -22.93 -22.01
N ASP A 5 5.77 -23.47 -22.74
CA ASP A 5 4.38 -23.01 -22.65
C ASP A 5 3.64 -23.54 -21.41
N ALA A 6 4.13 -24.62 -20.81
CA ALA A 6 3.59 -25.19 -19.57
C ALA A 6 3.98 -24.37 -18.32
N LEU A 7 4.98 -23.49 -18.42
CA LEU A 7 5.54 -22.69 -17.31
C LEU A 7 5.11 -21.23 -17.34
N LYS A 8 4.30 -20.78 -18.31
CA LYS A 8 3.74 -19.43 -18.28
C LYS A 8 2.70 -19.34 -17.15
N PRO A 9 2.91 -18.46 -16.15
CA PRO A 9 1.92 -18.26 -15.11
C PRO A 9 0.57 -17.92 -15.75
N ARG A 10 -0.50 -18.63 -15.40
CA ARG A 10 -1.85 -18.24 -15.81
C ARG A 10 -2.09 -16.81 -15.33
N ARG A 11 -2.64 -15.96 -16.20
CA ARG A 11 -3.01 -14.59 -15.85
C ARG A 11 -4.18 -14.63 -14.87
N GLN A 12 -3.88 -14.52 -13.58
CA GLN A 12 -4.87 -14.62 -12.50
C GLN A 12 -5.47 -13.26 -12.10
N LEU A 13 -4.79 -12.16 -12.43
CA LEU A 13 -5.17 -10.79 -12.07
C LEU A 13 -5.57 -9.99 -13.32
N GLY A 14 -6.73 -9.34 -13.25
CA GLY A 14 -7.20 -8.39 -14.24
C GLY A 14 -6.65 -6.97 -14.02
N LEU A 15 -7.05 -6.03 -14.88
CA LEU A 15 -6.70 -4.61 -14.73
C LEU A 15 -7.26 -4.05 -13.42
N PHE A 16 -8.52 -4.37 -13.10
CA PHE A 16 -9.17 -3.92 -11.87
C PHE A 16 -8.43 -4.41 -10.62
N ASP A 17 -8.11 -5.70 -10.55
CA ASP A 17 -7.36 -6.28 -9.44
C ASP A 17 -5.99 -5.63 -9.28
N ALA A 18 -5.27 -5.43 -10.40
CA ALA A 18 -3.97 -4.78 -10.40
C ALA A 18 -4.06 -3.33 -9.87
N THR A 19 -5.04 -2.56 -10.34
CA THR A 19 -5.27 -1.18 -9.87
C THR A 19 -5.63 -1.17 -8.39
N MET A 20 -6.53 -2.05 -7.93
CA MET A 20 -6.91 -2.13 -6.51
C MET A 20 -5.75 -2.54 -5.61
N ILE A 21 -4.90 -3.46 -6.06
CA ILE A 21 -3.69 -3.86 -5.32
C ILE A 21 -2.74 -2.67 -5.19
N VAL A 22 -2.46 -1.95 -6.28
CA VAL A 22 -1.59 -0.76 -6.26
C VAL A 22 -2.19 0.33 -5.36
N MET A 23 -3.47 0.63 -5.53
CA MET A 23 -4.17 1.60 -4.68
C MET A 23 -4.15 1.20 -3.21
N GLY A 24 -4.38 -0.07 -2.89
CA GLY A 24 -4.34 -0.55 -1.50
C GLY A 24 -2.94 -0.62 -0.90
N GLY A 25 -1.90 -0.69 -1.72
CA GLY A 25 -0.51 -0.53 -1.31
C GLY A 25 -0.15 0.92 -0.98
N ILE A 26 -0.72 1.89 -1.72
CA ILE A 26 -0.48 3.33 -1.52
C ILE A 26 -1.35 3.89 -0.38
N VAL A 27 -2.66 3.60 -0.41
CA VAL A 27 -3.64 4.07 0.56
C VAL A 27 -3.69 3.12 1.75
N GLY A 28 -2.72 3.29 2.65
CA GLY A 28 -2.60 2.55 3.91
C GLY A 28 -3.26 3.24 5.10
N ALA A 29 -2.94 2.77 6.31
CA ALA A 29 -3.34 3.42 7.56
C ALA A 29 -2.83 4.87 7.67
N GLY A 30 -1.75 5.21 6.97
CA GLY A 30 -1.14 6.54 6.96
C GLY A 30 -2.09 7.66 6.53
N ILE A 31 -3.11 7.40 5.70
CA ILE A 31 -4.08 8.46 5.33
C ILE A 31 -4.94 8.91 6.52
N PHE A 32 -5.06 8.08 7.56
CA PHE A 32 -5.80 8.42 8.78
C PHE A 32 -4.92 9.05 9.87
N VAL A 33 -3.59 9.01 9.71
CA VAL A 33 -2.61 9.49 10.71
C VAL A 33 -1.83 10.71 10.18
N ASN A 34 -1.38 10.67 8.94
CA ASN A 34 -0.52 11.68 8.37
C ASN A 34 -1.19 13.07 8.22
N PRO A 35 -2.49 13.20 7.90
CA PRO A 35 -3.10 14.53 7.81
C PRO A 35 -3.01 15.33 9.11
N SER A 36 -3.20 14.70 10.27
CA SER A 36 -3.05 15.40 11.56
C SER A 36 -1.59 15.78 11.83
N GLU A 37 -0.64 14.90 11.51
CA GLU A 37 0.79 15.19 11.62
C GLU A 37 1.22 16.37 10.72
N VAL A 38 0.71 16.44 9.49
CA VAL A 38 0.96 17.56 8.59
C VAL A 38 0.35 18.84 9.16
N ALA A 39 -0.90 18.79 9.64
CA ALA A 39 -1.57 19.94 10.23
C ALA A 39 -0.79 20.50 11.43
N HIS A 40 -0.24 19.63 12.29
CA HIS A 40 0.62 20.01 13.41
C HIS A 40 1.96 20.63 13.02
N ARG A 41 2.41 20.50 11.77
CA ARG A 41 3.71 21.03 11.32
C ARG A 41 3.59 22.33 10.54
N VAL A 42 2.60 22.45 9.65
CA VAL A 42 2.48 23.60 8.74
C VAL A 42 1.36 24.58 9.10
N HIS A 43 0.53 24.25 10.11
CA HIS A 43 -0.37 25.14 10.88
C HIS A 43 -1.42 25.98 10.12
N THR A 44 -1.35 26.10 8.79
CA THR A 44 -2.28 26.88 7.97
C THR A 44 -2.94 26.00 6.90
N PRO A 45 -4.26 26.15 6.62
CA PRO A 45 -4.96 25.32 5.64
C PRO A 45 -4.33 25.35 4.24
N PHE A 46 -3.85 26.53 3.83
CA PHE A 46 -3.17 26.70 2.54
C PHE A 46 -1.89 25.86 2.45
N LEU A 47 -1.04 25.88 3.48
CA LEU A 47 0.18 25.07 3.49
C LEU A 47 -0.12 23.58 3.63
N ILE A 48 -1.15 23.19 4.40
CA ILE A 48 -1.58 21.79 4.51
C ILE A 48 -1.95 21.24 3.12
N LEU A 49 -2.85 21.92 2.41
CA LEU A 49 -3.24 21.52 1.05
C LEU A 49 -2.07 21.60 0.06
N GLY A 50 -1.24 22.63 0.17
CA GLY A 50 -0.05 22.81 -0.66
C GLY A 50 0.93 21.65 -0.58
N VAL A 51 1.21 21.14 0.63
CA VAL A 51 2.09 19.96 0.83
C VAL A 51 1.51 18.72 0.18
N TRP A 52 0.19 18.50 0.28
CA TRP A 52 -0.47 17.36 -0.36
C TRP A 52 -0.45 17.45 -1.90
N VAL A 53 -0.69 18.64 -2.45
CA VAL A 53 -0.62 18.87 -3.91
C VAL A 53 0.80 18.64 -4.41
N LEU A 54 1.81 19.21 -3.75
CA LEU A 54 3.22 19.01 -4.12
C LEU A 54 3.61 17.52 -4.05
N GLY A 55 3.24 16.84 -2.96
CA GLY A 55 3.45 15.39 -2.83
C GLY A 55 2.77 14.59 -3.94
N GLY A 56 1.56 14.97 -4.32
CA GLY A 56 0.82 14.37 -5.45
C GLY A 56 1.52 14.54 -6.79
N ILE A 57 2.10 15.71 -7.05
CA ILE A 57 2.88 15.97 -8.28
C ILE A 57 4.14 15.08 -8.33
N PHE A 58 4.89 14.99 -7.22
CA PHE A 58 6.06 14.10 -7.14
C PHE A 58 5.68 12.63 -7.34
N ALA A 59 4.57 12.18 -6.73
CA ALA A 59 4.06 10.83 -6.91
C ALA A 59 3.65 10.56 -8.38
N MET A 60 3.03 11.55 -9.04
CA MET A 60 2.63 11.45 -10.45
C MET A 60 3.83 11.28 -11.38
N TRP A 61 4.89 12.07 -11.19
CA TRP A 61 6.13 11.92 -11.96
C TRP A 61 6.75 10.53 -11.77
N GLY A 62 6.80 10.05 -10.52
CA GLY A 62 7.22 8.68 -10.24
C GLY A 62 6.38 7.63 -10.97
N ALA A 63 5.05 7.79 -10.98
CA ALA A 63 4.15 6.86 -11.66
C ALA A 63 4.39 6.81 -13.18
N PHE A 64 4.65 7.95 -13.83
CA PHE A 64 4.99 7.97 -15.26
C PHE A 64 6.33 7.30 -15.56
N ILE A 65 7.35 7.50 -14.72
CA ILE A 65 8.64 6.82 -14.86
C ILE A 65 8.43 5.29 -14.79
N TRP A 66 7.64 4.81 -13.83
CA TRP A 66 7.32 3.39 -13.71
C TRP A 66 6.51 2.85 -14.90
N ALA A 67 5.57 3.63 -15.43
CA ALA A 67 4.76 3.24 -16.59
C ALA A 67 5.61 3.10 -17.86
N GLU A 68 6.52 4.06 -18.11
CA GLU A 68 7.45 4.02 -19.22
C GLU A 68 8.40 2.81 -19.13
N LEU A 69 8.90 2.52 -17.94
CA LEU A 69 9.79 1.39 -17.71
C LEU A 69 9.07 0.04 -17.86
N ALA A 70 7.84 -0.07 -17.35
CA ALA A 70 7.01 -1.28 -17.48
C ALA A 70 6.60 -1.59 -18.92
N THR A 71 6.42 -0.56 -19.75
CA THR A 71 6.10 -0.72 -21.17
C THR A 71 7.33 -1.04 -22.02
N ARG A 72 8.50 -0.49 -21.68
CA ARG A 72 9.77 -0.80 -22.39
C ARG A 72 10.36 -2.15 -22.05
N LEU A 73 10.28 -2.60 -20.80
CA LEU A 73 10.86 -3.87 -20.35
C LEU A 73 9.78 -4.75 -19.66
N PRO A 74 8.87 -5.37 -20.42
CA PRO A 74 7.68 -6.07 -19.91
C PRO A 74 7.98 -7.49 -19.35
N GLY A 75 9.09 -7.65 -18.63
CA GLY A 75 9.49 -8.92 -18.03
C GLY A 75 8.93 -9.15 -16.63
N THR A 76 9.03 -10.39 -16.16
CA THR A 76 8.70 -10.75 -14.78
C THR A 76 9.85 -10.37 -13.84
N GLY A 77 9.54 -9.80 -12.68
CA GLY A 77 10.52 -9.42 -11.65
C GLY A 77 10.42 -7.98 -11.15
N GLY A 78 9.62 -7.13 -11.79
CA GLY A 78 9.37 -5.76 -11.33
C GLY A 78 10.67 -4.95 -11.18
N GLN A 79 10.82 -4.26 -10.05
CA GLN A 79 11.96 -3.37 -9.78
C GLN A 79 13.32 -4.10 -9.84
N TYR A 80 13.36 -5.36 -9.40
CA TYR A 80 14.56 -6.19 -9.46
C TYR A 80 15.04 -6.39 -10.91
N LEU A 81 14.11 -6.61 -11.83
CA LEU A 81 14.45 -6.82 -13.25
C LEU A 81 15.12 -5.57 -13.83
N TYR A 82 14.59 -4.39 -13.55
CA TYR A 82 15.14 -3.14 -14.07
C TYR A 82 16.52 -2.84 -13.51
N LEU A 83 16.75 -3.09 -12.22
CA LEU A 83 18.07 -2.94 -11.61
C LEU A 83 19.08 -3.94 -12.17
N ARG A 84 18.64 -5.16 -12.46
CA ARG A 84 19.49 -6.20 -13.06
C ARG A 84 19.92 -5.82 -14.48
N GLU A 85 19.02 -5.21 -15.25
CA GLU A 85 19.27 -4.83 -16.64
C GLU A 85 20.09 -3.53 -16.75
N ALA A 86 19.81 -2.55 -15.89
CA ALA A 86 20.47 -1.25 -15.92
C ALA A 86 21.88 -1.25 -15.29
N TYR A 87 22.13 -2.18 -14.36
CA TYR A 87 23.38 -2.26 -13.60
C TYR A 87 23.96 -3.69 -13.67
N HIS A 88 24.64 -4.11 -12.59
CA HIS A 88 25.20 -5.45 -12.45
C HIS A 88 24.22 -6.36 -11.66
N PRO A 89 24.14 -7.68 -11.96
CA PRO A 89 23.28 -8.61 -11.23
C PRO A 89 23.49 -8.63 -9.70
N ALA A 90 24.71 -8.31 -9.24
CA ALA A 90 25.00 -8.18 -7.81
C ALA A 90 24.20 -7.05 -7.14
N VAL A 91 23.98 -5.92 -7.82
CA VAL A 91 23.18 -4.79 -7.30
C VAL A 91 21.73 -5.21 -7.17
N ALA A 92 21.19 -5.87 -8.20
CA ALA A 92 19.83 -6.40 -8.15
C ALA A 92 19.68 -7.44 -7.03
N PHE A 93 20.67 -8.32 -6.83
CA PHE A 93 20.66 -9.32 -5.76
C PHE A 93 20.59 -8.68 -4.37
N VAL A 94 21.46 -7.71 -4.08
CA VAL A 94 21.45 -6.96 -2.81
C VAL A 94 20.13 -6.21 -2.65
N TYR A 95 19.63 -5.59 -3.71
CA TYR A 95 18.32 -4.94 -3.70
C TYR A 95 17.19 -5.92 -3.38
N GLY A 96 17.17 -7.11 -3.98
CA GLY A 96 16.18 -8.14 -3.72
C GLY A 96 16.16 -8.56 -2.25
N TRP A 97 17.34 -8.73 -1.64
CA TRP A 97 17.45 -9.00 -0.20
C TRP A 97 17.01 -7.84 0.67
N GLY A 98 17.38 -6.61 0.34
CA GLY A 98 16.93 -5.42 1.06
C GLY A 98 15.41 -5.24 0.98
N LEU A 99 14.84 -5.43 -0.22
CA LEU A 99 13.41 -5.39 -0.46
C LEU A 99 12.69 -6.45 0.39
N LEU A 100 13.17 -7.69 0.40
CA LEU A 100 12.55 -8.80 1.12
C LEU A 100 12.69 -8.68 2.64
N LEU A 101 13.91 -8.47 3.14
CA LEU A 101 14.22 -8.54 4.58
C LEU A 101 14.00 -7.25 5.34
N VAL A 102 13.99 -6.10 4.65
CA VAL A 102 13.90 -4.79 5.30
C VAL A 102 12.63 -4.07 4.88
N THR A 103 12.44 -3.82 3.59
CA THR A 103 11.36 -2.94 3.12
C THR A 103 9.99 -3.60 3.29
N GLN A 104 9.79 -4.80 2.74
CA GLN A 104 8.48 -5.46 2.77
C GLN A 104 8.13 -5.96 4.17
N THR A 105 9.06 -6.61 4.86
CA THR A 105 8.88 -7.08 6.25
C THR A 105 8.65 -5.93 7.23
N GLY A 106 9.46 -4.87 7.16
CA GLY A 106 9.32 -3.69 8.01
C GLY A 106 8.00 -2.97 7.78
N GLY A 107 7.59 -2.81 6.51
CA GLY A 107 6.30 -2.25 6.16
C GLY A 107 5.12 -3.05 6.71
N MET A 108 5.13 -4.38 6.55
CA MET A 108 4.10 -5.27 7.10
C MET A 108 4.04 -5.21 8.63
N ALA A 109 5.19 -5.20 9.30
CA ALA A 109 5.28 -5.11 10.76
C ALA A 109 4.71 -3.78 11.27
N ALA A 110 5.09 -2.65 10.65
CA ALA A 110 4.59 -1.33 11.03
C ALA A 110 3.06 -1.26 10.92
N VAL A 111 2.49 -1.72 9.80
CA VAL A 111 1.03 -1.74 9.60
C VAL A 111 0.33 -2.65 10.61
N ALA A 112 0.91 -3.82 10.92
CA ALA A 112 0.33 -4.75 11.90
C ALA A 112 0.34 -4.18 13.33
N VAL A 113 1.39 -3.46 13.72
CA VAL A 113 1.46 -2.77 15.01
C VAL A 113 0.42 -1.64 15.10
N ILE A 114 0.27 -0.85 14.03
CA ILE A 114 -0.78 0.18 13.95
C ILE A 114 -2.16 -0.47 14.08
N PHE A 115 -2.42 -1.55 13.36
CA PHE A 115 -3.66 -2.31 13.48
C PHE A 115 -3.91 -2.78 14.91
N ALA A 116 -2.89 -3.34 15.57
CA ALA A 116 -3.01 -3.79 16.96
C ALA A 116 -3.35 -2.64 17.91
N SER A 117 -2.80 -1.44 17.69
CA SER A 117 -3.11 -0.26 18.50
C SER A 117 -4.59 0.16 18.35
N TYR A 118 -5.11 0.23 17.12
CA TYR A 118 -6.52 0.53 16.87
C TYR A 118 -7.46 -0.56 17.39
N PHE A 119 -7.09 -1.83 17.21
CA PHE A 119 -7.89 -2.95 17.69
C PHE A 119 -8.05 -2.92 19.22
N ARG A 120 -6.97 -2.62 19.95
CA ARG A 120 -7.00 -2.47 21.41
C ARG A 120 -7.83 -1.27 21.84
N ALA A 121 -7.65 -0.12 21.18
CA ALA A 121 -8.43 1.08 21.48
C ALA A 121 -9.95 0.85 21.28
N LEU A 122 -10.33 0.06 20.27
CA LEU A 122 -11.73 -0.21 19.97
C LEU A 122 -12.36 -1.28 20.87
N THR A 123 -11.62 -2.34 21.20
CA THR A 123 -12.15 -3.52 21.92
C THR A 123 -11.90 -3.52 23.42
N GLY A 124 -10.97 -2.69 23.90
CA GLY A 124 -10.52 -2.70 25.30
C GLY A 124 -9.74 -3.96 25.70
N VAL A 125 -9.35 -4.81 24.74
CA VAL A 125 -8.65 -6.06 25.04
C VAL A 125 -7.27 -5.81 25.65
N ALA A 126 -6.94 -6.50 26.74
CA ALA A 126 -5.69 -6.36 27.48
C ALA A 126 -4.52 -7.19 26.92
N TRP A 127 -4.66 -7.73 25.70
CA TRP A 127 -3.61 -8.52 25.07
C TRP A 127 -2.41 -7.65 24.66
N ASN A 128 -1.22 -8.24 24.65
CA ASN A 128 -0.02 -7.57 24.16
C ASN A 128 -0.18 -7.23 22.67
N GLY A 129 0.09 -5.98 22.29
CA GLY A 129 -0.02 -5.50 20.91
C GLY A 129 0.80 -6.32 19.92
N SER A 130 1.97 -6.81 20.32
CA SER A 130 2.82 -7.66 19.47
C SER A 130 2.17 -9.01 19.16
N VAL A 131 1.41 -9.57 20.11
CA VAL A 131 0.68 -10.84 19.90
C VAL A 131 -0.45 -10.64 18.90
N ILE A 132 -1.22 -9.55 19.05
CA ILE A 132 -2.29 -9.21 18.10
C ILE A 132 -1.70 -9.00 16.69
N ALA A 133 -0.60 -8.25 16.60
CA ALA A 133 0.11 -8.02 15.33
C ALA A 133 0.60 -9.33 14.69
N ALA A 134 1.17 -10.24 15.48
CA ALA A 134 1.61 -11.55 14.99
C ALA A 134 0.43 -12.41 14.51
N VAL A 135 -0.67 -12.46 15.26
CA VAL A 135 -1.86 -13.24 14.91
C VAL A 135 -2.47 -12.73 13.59
N VAL A 136 -2.61 -11.41 13.42
CA VAL A 136 -3.17 -10.86 12.18
C VAL A 136 -2.25 -11.12 10.98
N LEU A 137 -0.93 -11.02 11.15
CA LEU A 137 0.03 -11.34 10.08
C LEU A 137 -0.02 -12.82 9.70
N LEU A 138 -0.07 -13.74 10.66
CA LEU A 138 -0.21 -15.17 10.40
C LEU A 138 -1.53 -15.48 9.69
N GLY A 139 -2.64 -14.86 10.12
CA GLY A 139 -3.93 -15.02 9.46
C GLY A 139 -3.93 -14.54 8.01
N LEU A 140 -3.42 -13.33 7.75
CA LEU A 140 -3.29 -12.79 6.39
C LEU A 140 -2.31 -13.61 5.54
N THR A 141 -1.24 -14.12 6.12
CA THR A 141 -0.30 -15.03 5.42
C THR A 141 -1.02 -16.31 5.01
N GLY A 142 -1.80 -16.91 5.92
CA GLY A 142 -2.62 -18.08 5.63
C GLY A 142 -3.58 -17.85 4.46
N ILE A 143 -4.26 -16.70 4.41
CA ILE A 143 -5.14 -16.32 3.28
C ILE A 143 -4.33 -16.22 1.98
N ASN A 144 -3.15 -15.61 2.00
CA ASN A 144 -2.31 -15.49 0.82
C ASN A 144 -1.78 -16.85 0.32
N CYS A 145 -1.57 -17.82 1.23
CA CYS A 145 -1.20 -19.19 0.88
C CYS A 145 -2.33 -19.96 0.18
N LEU A 146 -3.61 -19.57 0.33
CA LEU A 146 -4.74 -20.18 -0.37
C LEU A 146 -4.82 -19.78 -1.85
N GLY A 147 -4.05 -18.77 -2.28
CA GLY A 147 -3.87 -18.41 -3.68
C GLY A 147 -4.00 -16.92 -3.95
N ALA A 148 -3.34 -16.48 -5.03
CA ALA A 148 -3.25 -15.05 -5.39
C ALA A 148 -4.62 -14.39 -5.63
N ARG A 149 -5.62 -15.14 -6.13
CA ARG A 149 -6.98 -14.64 -6.33
C ARG A 149 -7.74 -14.41 -5.01
N ALA A 150 -7.49 -15.23 -3.99
CA ALA A 150 -8.08 -15.03 -2.67
C ALA A 150 -7.47 -13.77 -2.02
N GLY A 151 -6.14 -13.64 -2.07
CA GLY A 151 -5.43 -12.45 -1.61
C GLY A 151 -5.88 -11.17 -2.31
N SER A 152 -6.00 -11.18 -3.65
CA SER A 152 -6.45 -10.01 -4.40
C SER A 152 -7.89 -9.62 -4.07
N SER A 153 -8.78 -10.60 -3.87
CA SER A 153 -10.18 -10.32 -3.49
C SER A 153 -10.26 -9.63 -2.13
N VAL A 154 -9.54 -10.14 -1.13
CA VAL A 154 -9.48 -9.54 0.22
C VAL A 154 -8.91 -8.13 0.16
N GLN A 155 -7.81 -7.93 -0.59
CA GLN A 155 -7.21 -6.62 -0.79
C GLN A 155 -8.18 -5.63 -1.44
N SER A 156 -8.87 -6.04 -2.50
CA SER A 156 -9.85 -5.20 -3.20
C SER A 156 -11.02 -4.79 -2.28
N VAL A 157 -11.55 -5.73 -1.49
CA VAL A 157 -12.62 -5.43 -0.52
C VAL A 157 -12.15 -4.41 0.52
N PHE A 158 -10.96 -4.61 1.13
CA PHE A 158 -10.44 -3.65 2.10
C PHE A 158 -10.17 -2.28 1.48
N MET A 159 -9.70 -2.23 0.23
CA MET A 159 -9.48 -0.97 -0.46
C MET A 159 -10.81 -0.24 -0.71
N LEU A 160 -11.85 -0.93 -1.18
CA LEU A 160 -13.17 -0.35 -1.38
C LEU A 160 -13.76 0.19 -0.06
N LEU A 161 -13.63 -0.56 1.04
CA LEU A 161 -14.05 -0.11 2.36
C LEU A 161 -13.29 1.14 2.81
N ARG A 162 -11.99 1.22 2.55
CA ARG A 162 -11.18 2.43 2.85
C ARG A 162 -11.66 3.63 2.03
N ILE A 163 -11.90 3.46 0.73
CA ILE A 163 -12.43 4.52 -0.13
C ILE A 163 -13.78 5.00 0.39
N ALA A 164 -14.68 4.08 0.74
CA ALA A 164 -15.98 4.42 1.30
C ALA A 164 -15.86 5.18 2.64
N ALA A 165 -14.96 4.76 3.52
CA ALA A 165 -14.71 5.46 4.78
C ALA A 165 -14.18 6.89 4.57
N ILE A 166 -13.24 7.08 3.65
CA ILE A 166 -12.72 8.42 3.30
C ILE A 166 -13.82 9.28 2.68
N ALA A 167 -14.60 8.74 1.74
CA ALA A 167 -15.71 9.45 1.12
C ALA A 167 -16.76 9.87 2.16
N GLY A 168 -17.11 8.97 3.07
CA GLY A 168 -17.99 9.27 4.21
C GLY A 168 -17.43 10.40 5.07
N LEU A 169 -16.15 10.34 5.44
CA LEU A 169 -15.49 11.39 6.22
C LEU A 169 -15.53 12.76 5.53
N VAL A 170 -15.31 12.80 4.21
CA VAL A 170 -15.42 14.03 3.42
C VAL A 170 -16.85 14.56 3.42
N ILE A 171 -17.85 13.71 3.19
CA ILE A 171 -19.26 14.09 3.18
C ILE A 171 -19.70 14.63 4.55
N PHE A 172 -19.36 13.92 5.64
CA PHE A 172 -19.65 14.38 6.99
C PHE A 172 -18.92 15.68 7.33
N GLY A 173 -17.67 15.83 6.88
CA GLY A 173 -16.90 17.05 7.02
C GLY A 173 -17.59 18.26 6.38
N PHE A 174 -18.14 18.11 5.17
CA PHE A 174 -18.90 19.18 4.51
C PHE A 174 -20.29 19.41 5.14
N ALA A 175 -20.98 18.35 5.55
CA ALA A 175 -22.32 18.45 6.13
C ALA A 175 -22.33 19.08 7.54
N LEU A 176 -21.30 18.81 8.35
CA LEU A 176 -21.15 19.37 9.70
C LEU A 176 -20.30 20.65 9.71
N GLY A 177 -19.49 20.87 8.68
CA GLY A 177 -18.56 21.99 8.51
C GLY A 177 -19.22 23.31 8.09
N GLY A 178 -20.32 23.70 8.72
CA GLY A 178 -20.89 25.06 8.63
C GLY A 178 -20.09 26.15 9.35
N GLY A 179 -18.86 25.86 9.78
CA GLY A 179 -18.00 26.74 10.57
C GLY A 179 -16.89 27.38 9.73
N SER A 180 -16.97 28.70 9.60
CA SER A 180 -16.00 29.61 8.96
C SER A 180 -14.54 29.14 9.04
N LEU A 181 -13.87 29.10 7.88
CA LEU A 181 -12.41 29.21 7.78
C LEU A 181 -12.01 30.58 8.35
N LYS A 182 -11.75 30.66 9.65
CA LYS A 182 -11.08 31.79 10.30
C LYS A 182 -9.73 31.33 10.81
#